data_AF-A0A7R9G9B9-F1
#
_entry.id   AF-A0A7R9G9B9-F1
#
_cell.length_a   1.000
_cell.length_b   1.000
_cell.length_c   1.000
_cell.angle_alpha   90.00
_cell.angle_beta   90.00
_cell.angle_gamma   90.00
#
_symmetry.space_group_name_H-M   'P 1'
#
loop_
_entity.id
_entity.type
_entity.pdbx_description
1 polymer ?
#
loop_
_entity_poly.entity_id
_entity_poly.type
_entity_poly.pdbx_seq_one_letter_code
_entity_poly.pdbx_strand_id
1 'polypeptide(L)'
;MSATGDANSERSDQSPPPISPDADAEEIRRLTWMLRPCVAYETEYKQCSEIGGRFHQYFVHGEILNCNQWYHDHLHCVRWTKKEDITALKSLVESEKKRRSDRLKSHYENDVWEKRESPPSDWSSPLPEWMVKKIEKSFIAHKRDEVNRVLLSENRVGRLEESSCTII
;
A
#
# COMPACT_ATOMS: atom_id res chain seq x y z
N MET A 1 -18.09 27.58 -63.52
CA MET A 1 -17.23 26.43 -63.86
C MET A 1 -16.87 25.76 -62.55
N SER A 2 -17.23 24.49 -62.47
CA SER A 2 -16.99 23.49 -61.42
C SER A 2 -15.51 23.47 -60.97
N ALA A 3 -15.12 22.95 -59.80
CA ALA A 3 -15.60 21.75 -59.13
C ALA A 3 -15.29 21.76 -57.62
N THR A 4 -16.07 20.95 -56.90
CA THR A 4 -15.92 20.51 -55.52
C THR A 4 -14.72 19.58 -55.33
N GLY A 5 -14.21 19.49 -54.11
CA GLY A 5 -13.19 18.53 -53.71
C GLY A 5 -13.18 18.33 -52.20
N ASP A 6 -14.06 17.45 -51.73
CA ASP A 6 -14.08 16.93 -50.35
C ASP A 6 -12.88 16.01 -50.13
N ALA A 7 -12.15 16.21 -49.02
CA ALA A 7 -11.13 15.28 -48.54
C ALA A 7 -11.61 14.63 -47.24
N ASN A 8 -12.07 13.39 -47.40
CA ASN A 8 -12.40 12.42 -46.35
C ASN A 8 -11.18 12.18 -45.44
N SER A 9 -11.32 12.42 -44.13
CA SER A 9 -10.37 11.95 -43.12
C SER A 9 -10.88 10.61 -42.59
N GLU A 10 -10.37 9.53 -43.15
CA GLU A 10 -10.67 8.16 -42.73
C GLU A 10 -10.28 7.94 -41.27
N ARG A 11 -11.30 7.67 -40.45
CA ARG A 11 -11.20 7.17 -39.08
C ARG A 11 -10.66 5.74 -39.16
N SER A 12 -9.43 5.52 -38.73
CA SER A 12 -8.85 4.19 -38.59
C SER A 12 -9.59 3.42 -37.48
N ASP A 13 -10.54 2.60 -37.90
CA ASP A 13 -11.28 1.65 -37.08
C ASP A 13 -10.35 0.45 -36.80
N GLN A 14 -9.41 0.63 -35.87
CA GLN A 14 -8.64 -0.50 -35.35
C GLN A 14 -9.46 -1.18 -34.27
N SER A 15 -10.22 -2.19 -34.71
CA SER A 15 -10.81 -3.19 -33.82
C SER A 15 -9.70 -3.78 -32.93
N PRO A 16 -9.92 -3.96 -31.61
CA PRO A 16 -8.90 -4.53 -30.73
C PRO A 16 -8.50 -5.93 -31.22
N PRO A 17 -7.20 -6.28 -31.16
CA PRO A 17 -6.73 -7.60 -31.57
C PRO A 17 -7.41 -8.71 -30.76
N PRO A 18 -7.51 -9.93 -31.31
CA PRO A 18 -8.19 -11.05 -30.65
C PRO A 18 -7.49 -11.39 -29.35
N ILE A 19 -8.26 -11.44 -28.26
CA ILE A 19 -7.78 -11.66 -26.90
C ILE A 19 -7.33 -13.12 -26.76
N SER A 20 -6.03 -13.33 -26.60
CA SER A 20 -5.46 -14.64 -26.28
C SER A 20 -5.59 -14.91 -24.77
N PRO A 21 -6.06 -16.10 -24.33
CA PRO A 21 -6.27 -16.42 -22.92
C PRO A 21 -5.00 -16.35 -22.06
N ASP A 22 -3.82 -16.44 -22.67
CA ASP A 22 -2.53 -16.36 -21.98
C ASP A 22 -2.16 -14.92 -21.56
N ALA A 23 -2.66 -13.91 -22.26
CA ALA A 23 -2.38 -12.50 -21.97
C ALA A 23 -3.11 -12.02 -20.70
N ASP A 24 -4.34 -12.51 -20.50
CA ASP A 24 -5.16 -12.17 -19.34
C ASP A 24 -4.56 -12.78 -18.04
N ALA A 25 -3.99 -13.98 -18.12
CA ALA A 25 -3.38 -14.65 -16.97
C ALA A 25 -2.14 -13.91 -16.44
N GLU A 26 -1.29 -13.40 -17.32
CA GLU A 26 -0.11 -12.61 -16.95
C GLU A 26 -0.52 -11.22 -16.42
N GLU A 27 -1.54 -10.58 -17.01
CA GLU A 27 -2.10 -9.33 -16.49
C GLU A 27 -2.66 -9.52 -15.07
N ILE A 28 -3.42 -10.59 -14.83
CA ILE A 28 -3.97 -10.93 -13.52
C ILE A 28 -2.84 -11.08 -12.49
N ARG A 29 -1.76 -11.82 -12.80
CA ARG A 29 -0.61 -11.98 -11.90
C ARG A 29 0.03 -10.64 -11.53
N ARG A 30 0.23 -9.77 -12.51
CA ARG A 30 0.80 -8.42 -12.31
C ARG A 30 -0.11 -7.48 -11.53
N LEU A 31 -1.40 -7.70 -11.53
CA LEU A 31 -2.36 -6.84 -10.82
C LEU A 31 -2.66 -7.34 -9.40
N THR A 32 -2.61 -8.65 -9.18
CA THR A 32 -3.04 -9.28 -7.93
C THR A 32 -2.22 -8.85 -6.71
N TRP A 33 -0.91 -8.60 -6.87
CA TRP A 33 -0.06 -8.15 -5.75
C TRP A 33 -0.50 -6.80 -5.14
N MET A 34 -1.24 -5.98 -5.89
CA MET A 34 -1.72 -4.69 -5.40
C MET A 34 -2.97 -4.82 -4.53
N LEU A 35 -3.66 -5.95 -4.58
CA LEU A 35 -4.93 -6.15 -3.92
C LEU A 35 -4.78 -6.44 -2.43
N ARG A 36 -5.63 -5.78 -1.63
CA ARG A 36 -5.86 -6.09 -0.22
C ARG A 36 -6.92 -7.20 -0.08
N PRO A 37 -6.91 -7.98 1.02
CA PRO A 37 -7.99 -8.93 1.30
C PRO A 37 -9.33 -8.19 1.42
N CYS A 38 -10.43 -8.83 1.00
CA CYS A 38 -11.73 -8.15 0.93
C CYS A 38 -12.23 -7.60 2.28
N VAL A 39 -11.88 -8.26 3.39
CA VAL A 39 -12.19 -7.82 4.75
C VAL A 39 -11.58 -6.45 5.07
N ALA A 40 -10.43 -6.11 4.47
CA ALA A 40 -9.84 -4.80 4.63
C ALA A 40 -10.77 -3.72 4.08
N TYR A 41 -11.26 -3.86 2.84
CA TYR A 41 -12.18 -2.88 2.24
C TYR A 41 -13.48 -2.72 3.04
N GLU A 42 -14.02 -3.82 3.56
CA GLU A 42 -15.21 -3.77 4.43
C GLU A 42 -14.93 -2.98 5.71
N THR A 43 -13.77 -3.20 6.34
CA THR A 43 -13.38 -2.52 7.57
C THR A 43 -13.20 -1.02 7.32
N GLU A 44 -12.55 -0.63 6.22
CA GLU A 44 -12.37 0.78 5.83
C GLU A 44 -13.71 1.46 5.55
N TYR A 45 -14.63 0.77 4.87
CA TYR A 45 -15.99 1.27 4.65
C TYR A 45 -16.73 1.50 5.97
N LYS A 46 -16.69 0.52 6.90
CA LYS A 46 -17.30 0.65 8.23
C LYS A 46 -16.72 1.84 8.98
N GLN A 47 -15.39 1.93 9.08
CA GLN A 47 -14.71 3.05 9.72
C GLN A 47 -15.10 4.38 9.09
N CYS A 48 -15.21 4.47 7.76
CA CYS A 48 -15.61 5.69 7.08
C CYS A 48 -17.07 6.09 7.39
N SER A 49 -17.96 5.10 7.48
CA SER A 49 -19.42 5.29 7.61
C SER A 49 -19.88 5.54 9.05
N GLU A 50 -19.17 4.97 10.03
CA GLU A 50 -19.53 5.03 11.44
C GLU A 50 -19.37 6.44 12.04
N ILE A 51 -20.16 6.75 13.06
CA ILE A 51 -20.20 8.06 13.71
C ILE A 51 -18.80 8.51 14.17
N GLY A 52 -17.99 7.60 14.71
CA GLY A 52 -16.62 7.91 15.14
C GLY A 52 -15.73 8.34 13.97
N GLY A 53 -15.82 7.66 12.82
CA GLY A 53 -15.06 8.04 11.64
C GLY A 53 -15.60 9.29 10.96
N ARG A 54 -16.92 9.51 10.97
CA ARG A 54 -17.54 10.76 10.51
C ARG A 54 -17.07 11.97 11.33
N PHE A 55 -16.99 11.80 12.65
CA PHE A 55 -16.45 12.82 13.54
C PHE A 55 -14.97 13.10 13.23
N HIS A 56 -14.16 12.05 13.03
CA HIS A 56 -12.75 12.21 12.66
C HIS A 56 -12.56 12.91 11.31
N GLN A 57 -13.34 12.53 10.29
CA GLN A 57 -13.34 13.20 8.98
C GLN A 57 -13.64 14.69 9.11
N TYR A 58 -14.68 15.04 9.86
CA TYR A 58 -15.03 16.44 10.10
C TYR A 58 -13.91 17.20 10.83
N PHE A 59 -13.24 16.57 11.79
CA PHE A 59 -12.12 17.18 12.50
C PHE A 59 -10.90 17.43 11.61
N VAL A 60 -10.58 16.49 10.70
CA VAL A 60 -9.39 16.58 9.84
C VAL A 60 -9.64 17.43 8.59
N HIS A 61 -10.80 17.25 7.95
CA HIS A 61 -11.10 17.84 6.64
C HIS A 61 -12.14 18.97 6.70
N GLY A 62 -12.84 19.13 7.81
CA GLY A 62 -13.94 20.12 7.95
C GLY A 62 -15.25 19.70 7.28
N GLU A 63 -15.28 18.55 6.61
CA GLU A 63 -16.44 18.03 5.90
C GLU A 63 -16.56 16.51 6.03
N ILE A 64 -17.75 16.00 5.74
CA ILE A 64 -18.02 14.56 5.73
C ILE A 64 -17.74 14.03 4.32
N LEU A 65 -16.77 13.11 4.21
CA LEU A 65 -16.34 12.56 2.93
C LEU A 65 -17.30 11.51 2.37
N ASN A 66 -17.26 11.29 1.07
CA ASN A 66 -18.06 10.23 0.43
C ASN A 66 -17.40 8.85 0.65
N CYS A 67 -18.10 7.95 1.35
CA CYS A 67 -17.61 6.59 1.64
C CYS A 67 -17.97 5.55 0.57
N ASN A 68 -18.72 5.92 -0.47
CA ASN A 68 -19.21 4.96 -1.47
C ASN A 68 -18.05 4.31 -2.22
N GLN A 69 -16.91 4.99 -2.36
CA GLN A 69 -15.71 4.42 -2.98
C GLN A 69 -15.31 3.09 -2.31
N TRP A 70 -15.24 3.07 -0.97
CA TRP A 70 -14.88 1.87 -0.22
C TRP A 70 -15.91 0.75 -0.36
N TYR A 71 -17.19 1.11 -0.46
CA TYR A 71 -18.26 0.15 -0.70
C TYR A 71 -18.14 -0.49 -2.09
N HIS A 72 -17.90 0.31 -3.12
CA HIS A 72 -17.67 -0.19 -4.48
C HIS A 72 -16.43 -1.07 -4.56
N ASP A 73 -15.33 -0.66 -3.92
CA ASP A 73 -14.10 -1.44 -3.86
C ASP A 73 -14.32 -2.81 -3.19
N HIS A 74 -15.07 -2.84 -2.08
CA HIS A 74 -15.47 -4.09 -1.43
C HIS A 74 -16.32 -4.98 -2.35
N LEU A 75 -17.33 -4.42 -3.03
CA LEU A 75 -18.16 -5.17 -3.97
C LEU A 75 -17.35 -5.73 -5.14
N HIS A 76 -16.42 -4.95 -5.69
CA HIS A 76 -15.54 -5.38 -6.77
C HIS A 76 -14.59 -6.50 -6.30
N CYS A 77 -14.05 -6.40 -5.08
CA CYS A 77 -13.23 -7.45 -4.48
C CYS A 77 -14.00 -8.78 -4.34
N VAL A 78 -15.23 -8.71 -3.84
CA VAL A 78 -16.09 -9.90 -3.68
C VAL A 78 -16.47 -10.50 -5.04
N ARG A 79 -16.74 -9.66 -6.04
CA ARG A 79 -17.03 -10.13 -7.41
C ARG A 79 -15.82 -10.82 -8.04
N TRP A 80 -14.63 -10.24 -7.92
CA TRP A 80 -13.38 -10.86 -8.37
C TRP A 80 -13.16 -12.22 -7.68
N THR A 81 -13.31 -12.27 -6.36
CA THR A 81 -13.08 -13.50 -5.59
C THR A 81 -14.07 -14.63 -5.91
N LYS A 82 -15.32 -14.29 -6.26
CA LYS A 82 -16.38 -15.29 -6.52
C LYS A 82 -16.54 -15.68 -7.98
N LYS A 83 -16.31 -14.75 -8.91
CA LYS A 83 -16.64 -14.90 -10.33
C LYS A 83 -15.44 -14.67 -11.26
N GLU A 84 -14.28 -14.33 -10.71
CA GLU A 84 -13.06 -14.01 -11.48
C GLU A 84 -13.30 -12.93 -12.54
N ASP A 85 -14.12 -11.94 -12.19
CA ASP A 85 -14.47 -10.84 -13.09
C ASP A 85 -13.28 -9.87 -13.26
N ILE A 86 -12.63 -9.94 -14.43
CA ILE A 86 -11.47 -9.11 -14.80
C ILE A 86 -11.81 -7.61 -14.79
N THR A 87 -13.04 -7.22 -15.10
CA THR A 87 -13.44 -5.81 -15.11
C THR A 87 -13.48 -5.24 -13.69
N ALA A 88 -13.97 -6.03 -12.73
CA ALA A 88 -13.96 -5.70 -11.31
C ALA A 88 -12.53 -5.59 -10.77
N LEU A 89 -11.64 -6.50 -11.18
CA LEU A 89 -10.22 -6.45 -10.86
C LEU A 89 -9.58 -5.14 -11.34
N LYS A 90 -9.77 -4.77 -12.61
CA LYS A 90 -9.20 -3.54 -13.18
C LYS A 90 -9.69 -2.29 -12.46
N SER A 91 -10.98 -2.21 -12.15
CA SER A 91 -11.53 -1.09 -11.38
C SER A 91 -10.94 -0.99 -9.96
N LEU A 92 -10.73 -2.12 -9.30
CA LEU A 92 -10.18 -2.16 -7.94
C LEU A 92 -8.69 -1.80 -7.91
N VAL A 93 -7.94 -2.25 -8.91
CA VAL A 93 -6.53 -1.85 -9.08
C VAL A 93 -6.41 -0.35 -9.29
N GLU A 94 -7.29 0.23 -10.10
CA GLU A 94 -7.24 1.66 -10.38
C GLU A 94 -7.52 2.49 -9.12
N SER A 95 -8.47 2.06 -8.28
CA SER A 95 -8.71 2.73 -7.00
C SER A 95 -7.53 2.59 -6.02
N GLU A 96 -6.86 1.43 -5.98
CA GLU A 96 -5.63 1.24 -5.21
C GLU A 96 -4.46 2.11 -5.70
N LYS A 97 -4.26 2.19 -7.01
CA LYS A 97 -3.24 3.06 -7.62
C LYS A 97 -3.47 4.51 -7.24
N LYS A 98 -4.71 4.99 -7.39
CA LYS A 98 -5.10 6.34 -6.99
C LYS A 98 -4.77 6.60 -5.53
N ARG A 99 -5.17 5.70 -4.61
CA ARG A 99 -4.91 5.85 -3.18
C ARG A 99 -3.43 5.88 -2.83
N ARG A 100 -2.62 5.02 -3.48
CA ARG A 100 -1.16 5.03 -3.31
C ARG A 100 -0.55 6.33 -3.81
N SER A 101 -1.02 6.84 -4.94
CA SER A 101 -0.56 8.11 -5.50
C SER A 101 -0.92 9.28 -4.58
N ASP A 102 -2.14 9.33 -4.03
CA ASP A 102 -2.58 10.38 -3.11
C ASP A 102 -1.75 10.36 -1.81
N ARG A 103 -1.45 9.18 -1.27
CA ARG A 103 -0.59 9.04 -0.08
C ARG A 103 0.85 9.53 -0.33
N LEU A 104 1.37 9.26 -1.53
CA LEU A 104 2.72 9.65 -1.90
C LEU A 104 2.82 11.09 -2.44
N LYS A 105 1.69 11.72 -2.76
CA LYS A 105 1.61 13.06 -3.35
C LYS A 105 2.44 14.06 -2.56
N SER A 106 2.20 14.16 -1.25
CA SER A 106 2.94 15.07 -0.36
C SER A 106 4.43 14.77 -0.26
N HIS A 107 4.87 13.54 -0.50
CA HIS A 107 6.30 13.20 -0.54
C HIS A 107 6.96 13.63 -1.86
N TYR A 108 6.21 13.59 -2.97
CA TYR A 108 6.72 14.02 -4.28
C TYR A 108 6.64 15.53 -4.49
N GLU A 109 5.63 16.19 -3.92
CA GLU A 109 5.44 17.65 -3.99
C GLU A 109 6.26 18.42 -2.94
N ASN A 110 7.07 17.71 -2.13
CA ASN A 110 7.88 18.36 -1.11
C ASN A 110 9.17 18.92 -1.72
N ASP A 111 9.23 20.25 -1.82
CA ASP A 111 10.39 20.98 -2.33
C ASP A 111 11.37 21.42 -1.23
N VAL A 112 11.03 21.17 0.05
CA VAL A 112 11.83 21.63 1.21
C VAL A 112 12.97 20.66 1.52
N TRP A 113 12.79 19.36 1.27
CA TRP A 113 13.75 18.32 1.64
C TRP A 113 14.20 17.50 0.44
N GLU A 114 15.51 17.41 0.24
CA GLU A 114 16.09 16.54 -0.78
C GLU A 114 16.01 15.07 -0.37
N LYS A 115 15.75 14.19 -1.35
CA LYS A 115 15.70 12.74 -1.13
C LYS A 115 17.11 12.19 -1.02
N ARG A 116 17.34 11.37 0.01
CA ARG A 116 18.62 10.68 0.21
C ARG A 116 18.75 9.50 -0.74
N GLU A 117 19.88 9.37 -1.42
CA GLU A 117 20.17 8.23 -2.29
C GLU A 117 20.67 7.00 -1.52
N SER A 118 21.41 7.23 -0.44
CA SER A 118 21.97 6.18 0.41
C SER A 118 21.90 6.58 1.88
N PRO A 119 21.88 5.61 2.81
CA PRO A 119 22.03 5.90 4.22
C PRO A 119 23.38 6.60 4.45
N PRO A 120 23.49 7.49 5.45
CA PRO A 120 24.76 8.08 5.83
C PRO A 120 25.83 7.01 6.12
N SER A 121 27.10 7.29 5.81
CA SER A 121 28.22 6.36 6.05
C SER A 121 28.24 5.83 7.50
N ASP A 122 27.93 6.70 8.46
CA ASP A 122 27.98 6.38 9.88
C ASP A 122 26.67 5.78 10.43
N TRP A 123 25.72 5.39 9.58
CA TRP A 123 24.40 4.88 10.00
C TRP A 123 24.48 3.65 10.92
N SER A 124 25.50 2.81 10.72
CA SER A 124 25.76 1.59 11.50
C SER A 124 26.85 1.79 12.56
N SER A 125 27.23 3.03 12.86
CA SER A 125 28.18 3.32 13.93
C SER A 125 27.63 2.92 15.31
N PRO A 126 28.50 2.48 16.24
CA PRO A 126 28.06 2.16 17.59
C PRO A 126 27.46 3.40 18.27
N LEU A 127 26.50 3.16 19.17
CA LEU A 127 25.87 4.24 19.93
C LEU A 127 26.93 5.02 20.73
N PRO A 128 26.80 6.35 20.84
CA PRO A 128 27.69 7.15 21.68
C PRO A 128 27.71 6.67 23.14
N GLU A 129 28.88 6.76 23.79
CA GLU A 129 29.11 6.19 25.13
C GLU A 129 28.14 6.71 26.19
N TRP A 130 27.78 8.00 26.14
CA TRP A 130 26.82 8.59 27.10
C TRP A 130 25.42 7.97 26.98
N MET A 131 25.03 7.56 25.77
CA MET A 131 23.73 6.93 25.51
C MET A 131 23.74 5.49 25.99
N VAL A 132 24.84 4.76 25.75
CA VAL A 132 25.05 3.40 26.28
C VAL A 132 24.94 3.39 27.81
N LYS A 133 25.65 4.28 28.51
CA LYS A 133 25.60 4.41 29.98
C LYS A 133 24.19 4.73 30.51
N LYS A 134 23.40 5.51 29.75
CA LYS A 134 22.02 5.82 30.11
C LYS A 134 21.11 4.60 29.92
N ILE A 135 21.32 3.84 28.85
CA ILE A 135 20.55 2.63 28.55
C ILE A 135 20.83 1.56 29.60
N GLU A 136 22.08 1.35 30.02
CA GLU A 136 22.48 0.34 31.02
C GLU A 136 21.66 0.39 32.31
N LYS A 137 21.28 1.60 32.76
CA LYS A 137 20.49 1.82 33.98
C LYS A 137 18.99 1.94 33.74
N SER A 138 18.55 1.81 32.49
CA SER A 138 17.14 1.92 32.13
C SER A 138 16.37 0.67 32.52
N PHE A 139 15.09 0.83 32.87
CA PHE A 139 14.19 -0.28 33.12
C PHE A 139 14.15 -1.28 31.95
N ILE A 140 14.23 -0.78 30.71
CA ILE A 140 14.21 -1.59 29.51
C ILE A 140 15.43 -2.48 29.40
N ALA A 141 16.63 -1.98 29.74
CA ALA A 141 17.85 -2.80 29.74
C ALA A 141 17.75 -3.93 30.77
N HIS A 142 17.31 -3.62 32.00
CA HIS A 142 17.12 -4.64 33.03
C HIS A 142 16.09 -5.70 32.61
N LYS A 143 14.99 -5.30 31.98
CA LYS A 143 13.98 -6.25 31.47
C LYS A 143 14.48 -7.08 30.30
N ARG A 144 15.23 -6.49 29.38
CA ARG A 144 15.89 -7.22 28.29
C ARG A 144 16.85 -8.27 28.85
N ASP A 145 17.64 -7.91 29.87
CA ASP A 145 18.60 -8.84 30.47
C ASP A 145 17.90 -9.98 31.24
N GLU A 146 16.79 -9.69 31.91
CA GLU A 146 15.92 -10.70 32.53
C GLU A 146 15.38 -11.69 31.49
N VAL A 147 14.79 -11.16 30.41
CA VAL A 147 14.24 -11.97 29.31
C VAL A 147 15.36 -12.80 28.64
N ASN A 148 16.51 -12.19 28.35
CA ASN A 148 17.65 -12.89 27.76
C ASN A 148 18.17 -14.01 28.66
N ARG A 149 18.27 -13.77 29.98
CA ARG A 149 18.66 -14.82 30.94
C ARG A 149 17.69 -16.00 30.92
N VAL A 150 16.38 -15.75 30.91
CA VAL A 150 15.35 -16.79 30.84
C VAL A 150 15.49 -17.58 29.53
N LEU A 151 15.62 -16.88 28.39
CA LEU A 151 15.77 -17.50 27.07
C LEU A 151 17.03 -18.37 26.94
N LEU A 152 18.15 -17.90 27.52
CA LEU A 152 19.41 -18.65 27.59
C LEU A 152 19.28 -19.89 28.49
N SER A 153 18.58 -19.77 29.63
CA SER A 153 18.39 -20.90 30.56
C SER A 153 17.51 -22.02 29.99
N GLU A 154 16.59 -21.69 29.10
CA GLU A 154 15.67 -22.64 28.48
C GLU A 154 16.14 -23.15 27.11
N ASN A 155 17.39 -22.82 26.69
CA ASN A 155 17.93 -23.16 25.37
C ASN A 155 17.01 -22.75 24.19
N ARG A 156 16.20 -21.69 24.36
CA ARG A 156 15.30 -21.15 23.32
C ARG A 156 16.00 -20.17 22.37
N VAL A 157 17.32 -20.06 22.45
CA VAL A 157 18.17 -19.12 21.71
C VAL A 157 18.07 -19.33 20.20
N GLY A 158 17.93 -20.57 19.73
CA GLY A 158 17.85 -20.89 18.29
C GLY A 158 16.60 -20.36 17.57
N ARG A 159 15.52 -20.01 18.29
CA ARG A 159 14.28 -19.49 17.66
C ARG A 159 14.34 -17.98 17.39
N LEU A 160 15.30 -17.26 17.99
CA LEU A 160 15.40 -15.80 17.87
C LEU A 160 16.31 -15.34 16.72
N GLU A 161 17.28 -16.15 16.29
CA GLU A 161 18.09 -15.81 15.11
C GLU A 161 17.30 -15.96 13.80
N GLU A 162 16.34 -16.88 13.73
CA GLU A 162 15.43 -17.04 12.58
C GLU A 162 14.34 -15.96 12.52
N SER A 163 14.10 -15.23 13.61
CA SER A 163 13.18 -14.09 13.66
C SER A 163 13.94 -12.76 13.59
N SER A 164 15.07 -12.74 12.87
CA SER A 164 15.60 -11.48 12.37
C SER A 164 14.64 -10.94 11.32
N CYS A 165 14.00 -9.82 11.64
CA CYS A 165 13.13 -9.09 10.74
C CYS A 165 13.99 -8.57 9.57
N THR A 166 14.19 -9.40 8.55
CA THR A 166 14.72 -8.95 7.27
C THR A 166 13.55 -8.34 6.51
N ILE A 167 13.62 -7.03 6.26
CA ILE A 167 12.77 -6.37 5.29
C ILE A 167 13.14 -6.99 3.93
N ILE A 168 12.30 -7.89 3.43
CA ILE A 168 12.31 -8.31 2.02
C ILE A 168 11.44 -7.32 1.25
#